data_AF-A0A699KAU2-F1
#
_entry.id   AF-A0A699KAU2-F1
#
_cell.length_a   1.000
_cell.length_b   1.000
_cell.length_c   1.000
_cell.angle_alpha   90.00
_cell.angle_beta   90.00
_cell.angle_gamma   90.00
#
_symmetry.space_group_name_H-M   'P 1'
#
loop_
_entity.id
_entity.type
_entity.pdbx_description
1 polymer ?
#
loop_
_entity_poly.entity_id
_entity_poly.type
_entity_poly.pdbx_seq_one_letter_code
_entity_poly.pdbx_strand_id
1 'polypeptide(L)'
;DDDDVEGYFGKSSERADEYEDVVRRIKENTCQLAKRQVAKILRLRDGGWDLKRVDATEAFKAVLASDGGSGGDSRVSEIWEKQVVEPSMKIVKRFLDE
;
A
#
# COMPACT_ATOMS: atom_id res chain seq x y z
N ASP A 1 20.15 -48.44 1.48
CA ASP A 1 19.95 -47.20 2.24
C ASP A 1 19.44 -46.11 1.31
N ASP A 2 18.21 -46.29 0.80
CA ASP A 2 17.51 -45.40 -0.14
C ASP A 2 16.18 -44.88 0.47
N ASP A 3 16.07 -44.86 1.81
CA ASP A 3 14.80 -44.59 2.51
C ASP A 3 14.70 -43.20 3.18
N ASP A 4 15.61 -42.25 2.91
CA ASP A 4 15.63 -40.93 3.60
C ASP A 4 15.45 -39.68 2.72
N VAL A 5 15.32 -39.83 1.39
CA VAL A 5 15.24 -38.65 0.49
C VAL A 5 13.82 -38.04 0.46
N GLU A 6 12.79 -38.86 0.67
CA GLU A 6 11.39 -38.44 0.54
C GLU A 6 10.93 -37.55 1.71
N GLY A 7 11.47 -37.76 2.92
CA GLY A 7 11.16 -36.97 4.11
C GLY A 7 11.78 -35.56 4.15
N TYR A 8 12.85 -35.32 3.38
CA TYR A 8 13.51 -34.01 3.30
C TYR A 8 12.78 -33.05 2.34
N PHE A 9 12.25 -33.55 1.22
CA PHE A 9 11.49 -32.75 0.26
C PHE A 9 10.08 -32.39 0.79
N GLY A 10 9.40 -33.31 1.48
CA GLY A 10 8.07 -33.06 2.06
C GLY A 10 8.06 -31.90 3.07
N LYS A 11 9.04 -31.86 3.98
CA LYS A 11 9.17 -30.79 4.99
C LYS A 11 9.47 -29.40 4.41
N SER A 12 10.09 -29.34 3.23
CA SER A 12 10.36 -28.06 2.55
C SER A 12 9.11 -27.50 1.91
N SER A 13 8.24 -28.36 1.37
CA SER A 13 6.96 -27.93 0.78
C SER A 13 5.99 -27.46 1.85
N GLU A 14 5.82 -28.24 2.93
CA GLU A 14 4.92 -27.88 4.04
C GLU A 14 5.28 -26.53 4.67
N ARG A 15 6.59 -26.25 4.85
CA ARG A 15 7.06 -24.97 5.38
C ARG A 15 6.83 -23.80 4.42
N ALA A 16 6.92 -24.05 3.11
CA ALA A 16 6.64 -23.04 2.09
C ALA A 16 5.14 -22.70 2.07
N ASP A 17 4.29 -23.71 2.15
CA ASP A 17 2.83 -23.57 2.18
C ASP A 17 2.38 -22.83 3.46
N GLU A 18 2.94 -23.17 4.62
CA GLU A 18 2.70 -22.45 5.88
C GLU A 18 3.14 -20.99 5.80
N TYR A 19 4.30 -20.72 5.20
CA TYR A 19 4.80 -19.36 5.02
C TYR A 19 3.89 -18.53 4.11
N GLU A 20 3.47 -19.10 2.98
CA GLU A 20 2.56 -18.44 2.05
C GLU A 20 1.22 -18.12 2.72
N ASP A 21 0.72 -19.03 3.54
CA ASP A 21 -0.50 -18.83 4.33
C ASP A 21 -0.38 -17.67 5.33
N VAL A 22 0.76 -17.56 6.02
CA VAL A 22 1.02 -16.43 6.91
C VAL A 22 1.10 -15.12 6.14
N VAL A 23 1.81 -15.09 5.01
CA VAL A 23 1.90 -13.91 4.14
C VAL A 23 0.53 -13.49 3.63
N ARG A 24 -0.29 -14.44 3.19
CA ARG A 24 -1.67 -14.22 2.74
C ARG A 24 -2.52 -13.60 3.85
N ARG A 25 -2.48 -14.17 5.06
CA ARG A 25 -3.20 -13.62 6.23
C ARG A 25 -2.75 -12.20 6.57
N ILE A 26 -1.46 -11.89 6.50
CA ILE A 26 -0.94 -10.53 6.72
C ILE A 26 -1.50 -9.56 5.67
N LYS A 27 -1.48 -9.94 4.38
CA LYS A 27 -2.04 -9.14 3.29
C LYS A 27 -3.54 -8.90 3.48
N GLU A 28 -4.31 -9.94 3.81
CA GLU A 28 -5.75 -9.86 4.07
C GLU A 28 -6.07 -8.93 5.25
N ASN A 29 -5.37 -9.10 6.38
CA ASN A 29 -5.55 -8.26 7.56
C ASN A 29 -5.24 -6.78 7.27
N THR A 30 -4.17 -6.53 6.51
CA THR A 30 -3.79 -5.17 6.08
C THR A 30 -4.86 -4.55 5.18
N CYS A 31 -5.41 -5.32 4.23
CA CYS A 31 -6.51 -4.87 3.38
C CYS A 31 -7.78 -4.54 4.18
N GLN A 32 -8.13 -5.38 5.15
CA GLN A 32 -9.26 -5.12 6.04
C GLN A 32 -9.04 -3.86 6.89
N LEU A 33 -7.82 -3.67 7.41
CA LEU A 33 -7.46 -2.49 8.18
C LEU A 33 -7.63 -1.21 7.34
N ALA A 34 -7.12 -1.20 6.10
CA ALA A 34 -7.28 -0.07 5.19
C ALA A 34 -8.76 0.27 4.93
N LYS A 35 -9.61 -0.74 4.69
CA LYS A 35 -11.07 -0.56 4.54
C LYS A 35 -11.70 0.08 5.78
N ARG A 36 -11.33 -0.40 6.98
CA ARG A 36 -11.81 0.17 8.25
C ARG A 36 -11.32 1.61 8.45
N GLN A 37 -10.09 1.93 8.08
CA GLN A 37 -9.55 3.29 8.17
C GLN A 37 -10.33 4.25 7.28
N VAL A 38 -10.62 3.88 6.03
CA VAL A 38 -11.45 4.70 5.14
C VAL A 38 -12.83 4.96 5.76
N ALA A 39 -13.49 3.91 6.27
CA ALA A 39 -14.79 4.08 6.93
C ALA A 39 -14.73 5.02 8.15
N LYS A 40 -13.66 4.98 8.95
CA LYS A 40 -13.47 5.91 10.08
C LYS A 40 -13.30 7.36 9.60
N ILE A 41 -12.49 7.59 8.55
CA ILE A 41 -12.27 8.92 7.98
C ILE A 41 -13.58 9.49 7.42
N LEU A 42 -14.38 8.68 6.72
CA LEU A 42 -15.68 9.10 6.20
C LEU A 42 -16.64 9.52 7.33
N ARG A 43 -16.64 8.83 8.48
CA ARG A 43 -17.42 9.24 9.65
C ARG A 43 -16.97 10.57 10.23
N LEU A 44 -15.67 10.88 10.23
CA LEU A 44 -15.18 12.19 10.66
C LEU A 44 -15.67 13.31 9.73
N ARG A 45 -15.61 13.08 8.42
CA ARG A 45 -16.17 14.00 7.41
C ARG A 45 -17.67 14.23 7.64
N ASP A 46 -18.43 13.16 7.82
CA ASP A 46 -19.88 13.25 8.04
C ASP A 46 -20.21 13.92 9.40
N GLY A 47 -19.27 13.88 10.34
CA GLY A 47 -19.30 14.62 11.61
C GLY A 47 -18.91 16.09 11.52
N GLY A 48 -18.81 16.66 10.31
CA GLY A 48 -18.57 18.09 10.09
C GLY A 48 -17.10 18.51 10.01
N TRP A 49 -16.17 17.56 9.96
CA TRP A 49 -14.75 17.88 9.76
C TRP A 49 -14.51 18.31 8.31
N ASP A 50 -13.90 19.49 8.12
CA ASP A 50 -13.51 19.99 6.81
C ASP A 50 -12.22 19.30 6.32
N LEU A 51 -12.38 18.07 5.83
CA LEU A 51 -11.28 17.27 5.31
C LEU A 51 -10.94 17.67 3.86
N LYS A 52 -9.70 18.06 3.63
CA LYS A 52 -9.17 18.30 2.26
C LYS A 52 -8.66 17.00 1.66
N ARG A 53 -9.36 16.48 0.65
CA ARG A 53 -8.95 15.24 -0.05
C ARG A 53 -7.77 15.52 -0.98
N VAL A 54 -6.74 14.69 -0.88
CA VAL A 54 -5.62 14.60 -1.82
C VAL A 54 -5.64 13.20 -2.43
N ASP A 55 -5.63 13.09 -3.76
CA ASP A 55 -5.76 11.81 -4.46
C ASP A 55 -4.38 11.30 -4.92
N ALA A 56 -3.91 10.22 -4.30
CA ALA A 56 -2.62 9.59 -4.63
C ALA A 56 -2.76 8.37 -5.55
N THR A 57 -3.97 8.08 -6.07
CA THR A 57 -4.27 6.80 -6.75
C THR A 57 -3.34 6.53 -7.93
N GLU A 58 -3.08 7.53 -8.78
CA GLU A 58 -2.21 7.33 -9.95
C GLU A 58 -0.74 7.18 -9.58
N ALA A 59 -0.29 7.81 -8.48
CA ALA A 59 1.06 7.59 -7.97
C ALA A 59 1.24 6.13 -7.52
N PHE A 60 0.27 5.57 -6.80
CA PHE A 60 0.30 4.16 -6.41
C PHE A 60 0.16 3.21 -7.60
N LYS A 61 -0.67 3.52 -8.60
CA LYS A 61 -0.71 2.74 -9.85
C LYS A 61 0.63 2.75 -10.58
N ALA A 62 1.32 3.90 -10.61
CA ALA A 62 2.64 4.01 -11.21
C ALA A 62 3.66 3.15 -10.47
N VAL A 63 3.65 3.15 -9.12
CA VAL A 63 4.52 2.29 -8.30
C VAL A 63 4.30 0.82 -8.64
N LEU A 64 3.05 0.37 -8.69
CA LEU A 64 2.71 -1.03 -8.97
C LEU A 64 3.04 -1.45 -10.42
N ALA A 65 3.09 -0.50 -11.35
CA ALA A 65 3.43 -0.77 -12.75
C ALA A 65 4.94 -0.79 -13.02
N SER A 66 5.78 -0.36 -12.07
CA SER A 66 7.23 -0.20 -12.23
C SER A 66 8.06 -1.43 -11.82
N ASP A 67 7.46 -2.62 -11.77
CA ASP A 67 8.10 -3.87 -11.32
C ASP A 67 9.55 -4.05 -11.84
N GLY A 68 10.51 -3.91 -10.93
CA GLY A 68 11.87 -4.46 -11.04
C GLY A 68 12.97 -3.62 -11.71
N GLY A 69 12.72 -2.40 -12.21
CA GLY A 69 13.72 -1.61 -12.94
C GLY A 69 14.04 -0.27 -12.28
N SER A 70 15.32 0.03 -12.05
CA SER A 70 15.86 1.29 -11.49
C SER A 70 15.46 2.58 -12.24
N GLY A 71 14.63 2.51 -13.28
CA GLY A 71 14.13 3.63 -14.10
C GLY A 71 12.69 4.06 -13.83
N GLY A 72 11.95 3.38 -12.94
CA GLY A 72 10.55 3.74 -12.59
C GLY A 72 10.40 4.91 -11.62
N ASP A 73 11.48 5.25 -10.90
CA ASP A 73 11.47 6.20 -9.79
C ASP A 73 11.12 7.63 -10.22
N SER A 74 11.64 8.08 -11.37
CA SER A 74 11.41 9.43 -11.89
C SER A 74 9.93 9.68 -12.22
N ARG A 75 9.25 8.72 -12.85
CA ARG A 75 7.83 8.87 -13.22
C ARG A 75 6.91 8.81 -12.00
N VAL A 76 7.21 7.92 -11.05
CA VAL A 76 6.46 7.87 -9.78
C VAL A 76 6.61 9.18 -9.02
N SER A 77 7.84 9.69 -8.90
CA SER A 77 8.16 10.94 -8.23
C SER A 77 7.45 12.13 -8.89
N GLU A 78 7.45 12.22 -10.22
CA GLU A 78 6.75 13.29 -10.94
C GLU A 78 5.23 13.25 -10.70
N ILE A 79 4.62 12.06 -10.75
CA ILE A 79 3.17 11.90 -10.51
C ILE A 79 2.84 12.24 -9.05
N TRP A 80 3.67 11.80 -8.11
CA TRP A 80 3.51 12.10 -6.69
C TRP A 80 3.62 13.61 -6.42
N GLU A 81 4.62 14.28 -6.99
CA GLU A 81 4.83 15.71 -6.83
C GLU A 81 3.59 16.49 -7.29
N LYS A 82 3.10 16.19 -8.50
CA LYS A 82 1.94 16.86 -9.11
C LYS A 82 0.61 16.57 -8.41
N GLN A 83 0.36 15.33 -8.00
CA GLN A 83 -0.95 14.92 -7.47
C GLN A 83 -1.07 15.00 -5.96
N VAL A 84 0.06 14.95 -5.24
CA VAL A 84 0.07 14.90 -3.77
C VAL A 84 0.76 16.11 -3.18
N VAL A 85 2.00 16.40 -3.58
CA VAL A 85 2.81 17.45 -2.94
C VAL A 85 2.27 18.84 -3.27
N GLU A 86 2.15 19.19 -4.55
CA GLU A 86 1.67 20.51 -4.96
C GLU A 86 0.27 20.84 -4.39
N PRO A 87 -0.74 19.95 -4.44
CA PRO A 87 -2.05 20.26 -3.87
C PRO A 87 -1.97 20.43 -2.35
N SER A 88 -1.19 19.60 -1.66
CA SER A 88 -1.00 19.71 -0.21
C SER A 88 -0.36 21.04 0.18
N MET A 89 0.68 21.47 -0.54
CA MET A 89 1.31 22.77 -0.31
C MET A 89 0.35 23.93 -0.55
N LYS A 90 -0.49 23.87 -1.60
CA LYS A 90 -1.51 24.90 -1.85
C LYS A 90 -2.54 24.97 -0.70
N ILE A 91 -2.94 23.83 -0.15
CA ILE A 91 -3.84 23.77 1.01
C ILE A 91 -3.18 24.40 2.24
N VAL A 92 -1.96 23.96 2.57
CA VAL A 92 -1.22 24.45 3.75
C VAL A 92 -0.93 25.95 3.62
N LYS A 93 -0.53 26.42 2.44
CA LYS A 93 -0.26 27.83 2.20
C LYS A 93 -1.50 28.69 2.46
N ARG A 94 -2.66 28.30 1.92
CA ARG A 94 -3.92 29.02 2.16
C ARG A 94 -4.26 29.07 3.66
N PHE A 95 -4.07 27.98 4.38
CA PHE A 95 -4.30 27.93 5.82
C PHE A 95 -3.35 28.85 6.61
N LEU A 96 -2.10 29.03 6.16
CA LEU A 96 -1.13 29.90 6.83
C LEU A 96 -1.27 31.38 6.45
N ASP A 97 -1.87 31.67 5.29
CA ASP A 97 -2.13 33.04 4.81
C ASP A 97 -3.44 33.62 5.42
N GLU A 98 -4.22 32.80 6.13
CA GLU A 98 -5.43 33.17 6.91
C GLU A 98 -5.08 33.52 8.37
#